data_AF-A0A6A0QZS3-F1
#
_entry.id   AF-A0A6A0QZS3-F1
#
_cell.length_a   1.000
_cell.length_b   1.000
_cell.length_c   1.000
_cell.angle_alpha   90.00
_cell.angle_beta   90.00
_cell.angle_gamma   90.00
#
_symmetry.space_group_name_H-M   'P 1'
#
loop_
_entity.id
_entity.type
_entity.pdbx_description
1 polymer ?
#
loop_
_entity_poly.entity_id
_entity_poly.type
_entity_poly.pdbx_seq_one_letter_code
_entity_poly.pdbx_strand_id
1 'polypeptide(L)'
;MIRTRWWWLAVIALVGAVSVGCSSPNELASNQVSGIVTEVSGDLTSVDSFVVLDSDGNSHLFRPAPGLLFYGGPLIHLRDHVTTGQRVTVTFESAAYGGMTAVLVEHEDPDSEHQVPSSDF
;
A
#
# COMPACT_ATOMS: atom_id res chain seq x y z
N MET A 1 -27.48 -66.61 -12.72
CA MET A 1 -26.68 -67.04 -11.55
C MET A 1 -25.31 -66.38 -11.64
N ILE A 2 -24.94 -65.69 -10.57
CA ILE A 2 -23.76 -64.84 -10.38
C ILE A 2 -22.52 -65.69 -10.06
N ARG A 3 -21.33 -65.30 -10.59
CA ARG A 3 -19.94 -65.46 -10.08
C ARG A 3 -18.99 -65.43 -11.31
N THR A 4 -17.93 -64.63 -11.42
CA THR A 4 -16.96 -64.15 -10.42
C THR A 4 -16.00 -63.09 -11.02
N ARG A 5 -15.75 -62.02 -10.24
CA ARG A 5 -14.47 -61.32 -9.94
C ARG A 5 -13.77 -60.52 -11.06
N TRP A 6 -13.82 -59.18 -11.04
CA TRP A 6 -12.96 -58.26 -10.23
C TRP A 6 -11.46 -58.35 -10.52
N TRP A 7 -10.96 -57.58 -11.48
CA TRP A 7 -9.55 -57.16 -11.55
C TRP A 7 -9.49 -55.70 -12.08
N TRP A 8 -9.31 -54.77 -11.12
CA TRP A 8 -8.62 -53.46 -11.17
C TRP A 8 -9.23 -52.33 -12.03
N LEU A 9 -9.85 -51.31 -11.42
CA LEU A 9 -9.18 -50.11 -10.85
C LEU A 9 -8.19 -49.47 -11.82
N ALA A 10 -8.68 -48.65 -12.75
CA ALA A 10 -7.90 -47.54 -13.29
C ALA A 10 -8.52 -46.26 -12.72
N VAL A 11 -7.89 -45.77 -11.65
CA VAL A 11 -8.24 -44.57 -10.91
C VAL A 11 -8.14 -43.36 -11.84
N ILE A 12 -9.30 -42.76 -12.09
CA ILE A 12 -9.46 -41.40 -12.61
C ILE A 12 -9.03 -40.45 -11.50
N ALA A 13 -7.90 -39.76 -11.66
CA ALA A 13 -7.66 -38.45 -11.02
C ALA A 13 -6.32 -37.88 -11.47
N LEU A 14 -6.32 -37.11 -12.54
CA LEU A 14 -5.40 -35.97 -12.63
C LEU A 14 -6.25 -34.74 -12.89
N VAL A 15 -6.86 -34.23 -11.83
CA VAL A 15 -7.41 -32.88 -11.79
C VAL A 15 -6.21 -31.94 -11.90
N GLY A 16 -5.87 -31.58 -13.13
CA GLY A 16 -4.98 -30.48 -13.43
C GLY A 16 -5.69 -29.20 -13.00
N ALA A 17 -5.50 -28.80 -11.75
CA ALA A 17 -5.81 -27.45 -11.29
C ALA A 17 -4.84 -26.50 -12.01
N VAL A 18 -5.14 -26.18 -13.27
CA VAL A 18 -4.63 -24.98 -13.90
C VAL A 18 -5.33 -23.84 -13.17
N SER A 19 -4.74 -23.39 -12.07
CA SER A 19 -5.04 -22.07 -11.54
C SER A 19 -4.64 -21.10 -12.64
N VAL A 20 -5.59 -20.79 -13.53
CA VAL A 20 -5.65 -19.49 -14.18
C VAL A 20 -5.56 -18.49 -13.05
N GLY A 21 -4.34 -18.04 -12.77
CA GLY A 21 -4.12 -16.91 -11.90
C GLY A 21 -4.99 -15.81 -12.47
N CYS A 22 -6.00 -15.42 -11.70
CA CYS A 22 -6.79 -14.25 -12.00
C CYS A 22 -5.81 -13.10 -12.16
N SER A 23 -5.41 -12.82 -13.40
CA SER A 23 -4.94 -11.51 -13.79
C SER A 23 -6.20 -10.67 -13.80
N SER A 24 -6.70 -10.35 -12.60
CA SER A 24 -7.68 -9.29 -12.46
C SER A 24 -7.01 -8.08 -13.08
N PRO A 25 -7.56 -7.50 -14.16
CA PRO A 25 -7.12 -6.20 -14.60
C PRO A 25 -7.59 -5.25 -13.50
N ASN A 26 -6.77 -5.08 -12.46
CA ASN A 26 -7.10 -4.16 -11.39
C ASN A 26 -6.86 -2.76 -11.95
N GLU A 27 -7.93 -2.28 -12.57
CA GLU A 27 -8.25 -0.89 -12.81
C GLU A 27 -7.58 0.00 -11.78
N LEU A 28 -6.68 0.89 -12.21
CA LEU A 28 -6.41 2.19 -11.58
C LEU A 28 -6.35 2.18 -10.04
N ALA A 29 -5.78 1.13 -9.44
CA ALA A 29 -5.52 1.11 -8.01
C ALA A 29 -4.36 2.09 -7.78
N SER A 30 -4.68 3.32 -7.36
CA SER A 30 -3.68 4.24 -6.85
C SER A 30 -2.87 3.48 -5.80
N ASN A 31 -1.58 3.27 -6.04
CA ASN A 31 -0.78 2.52 -5.09
C ASN A 31 -0.64 3.39 -3.84
N GLN A 32 -1.01 2.85 -2.68
CA GLN A 32 -0.97 3.56 -1.40
C GLN A 32 -0.15 2.80 -0.38
N VAL A 33 0.61 3.53 0.43
CA VAL A 33 1.33 3.02 1.61
C VAL A 33 0.97 3.92 2.78
N SER A 34 0.50 3.31 3.87
CA SER A 34 0.25 4.00 5.15
C SER A 34 1.30 3.59 6.17
N GLY A 35 1.81 4.56 6.92
CA GLY A 35 2.87 4.31 7.89
C GLY A 35 3.40 5.58 8.54
N ILE A 36 4.52 5.47 9.23
CA ILE A 36 5.18 6.62 9.86
C ILE A 36 6.38 7.05 9.03
N VAL A 37 6.59 8.36 8.92
CA VAL A 37 7.80 8.89 8.29
C VAL A 37 8.98 8.71 9.24
N THR A 38 10.00 7.96 8.83
CA THR A 38 11.17 7.66 9.67
C THR A 38 12.41 8.43 9.27
N GLU A 39 12.47 8.88 8.02
CA GLU A 39 13.60 9.63 7.48
C GLU A 39 13.14 10.62 6.41
N VAL A 40 13.74 11.80 6.40
CA VAL A 40 13.57 12.79 5.33
C VAL A 40 14.94 13.32 4.92
N SER A 41 15.29 13.10 3.66
CA SER A 41 16.53 13.57 3.03
C SER A 41 16.25 14.78 2.14
N GLY A 42 17.14 15.77 2.16
CA GLY A 42 17.06 17.00 1.38
C GLY A 42 17.73 18.17 2.07
N ASP A 43 17.45 19.40 1.64
CA ASP A 43 17.96 20.63 2.27
C ASP A 43 16.86 21.43 2.99
N LEU A 44 17.12 22.68 3.38
CA LEU A 44 16.13 23.51 4.09
C LEU A 44 14.97 23.99 3.21
N THR A 45 15.08 23.81 1.91
CA THR A 45 14.16 24.32 0.88
C THR A 45 13.51 23.21 0.06
N SER A 46 14.11 22.02 0.01
CA SER A 46 13.60 20.88 -0.73
C SER A 46 13.68 19.56 0.05
N VAL A 47 12.78 18.65 -0.30
CA VAL A 47 12.85 17.23 0.08
C VAL A 47 13.23 16.45 -1.17
N ASP A 48 14.34 15.72 -1.11
CA ASP A 48 14.81 14.88 -2.22
C ASP A 48 14.20 13.48 -2.13
N SER A 49 14.06 12.96 -0.91
CA SER A 49 13.42 11.68 -0.64
C SER A 49 12.98 11.55 0.82
N PHE A 50 12.09 10.62 1.10
CA PHE A 50 11.69 10.28 2.45
C PHE A 50 11.35 8.79 2.57
N VAL A 51 11.45 8.25 3.78
CA VAL A 51 11.18 6.84 4.09
C VAL A 51 9.94 6.73 4.97
N VAL A 52 9.03 5.83 4.61
CA VAL A 52 7.87 5.45 5.41
C VAL A 52 8.03 4.01 5.89
N LEU A 53 7.84 3.78 7.18
CA LEU A 53 7.76 2.46 7.79
C LEU A 53 6.30 2.05 7.92
N ASP A 54 5.91 0.99 7.21
CA ASP A 54 4.54 0.46 7.28
C ASP A 54 4.30 -0.38 8.55
N SER A 55 3.05 -0.84 8.74
CA SER A 55 2.68 -1.66 9.90
C SER A 55 3.29 -3.06 9.91
N ASP A 56 3.74 -3.55 8.75
CA ASP A 56 4.39 -4.85 8.61
C ASP A 56 5.91 -4.76 8.87
N GLY A 57 6.42 -3.54 9.08
CA GLY A 57 7.82 -3.26 9.33
C GLY A 57 8.65 -3.10 8.05
N ASN A 58 8.02 -2.99 6.88
CA ASN A 58 8.74 -2.70 5.64
C ASN A 58 9.01 -1.20 5.50
N SER A 59 10.20 -0.88 5.01
CA SER A 59 10.60 0.50 4.72
C SER A 59 10.41 0.81 3.24
N HIS A 60 9.73 1.92 2.97
CA HIS A 60 9.39 2.38 1.62
C HIS A 60 10.05 3.71 1.35
N LEU A 61 10.98 3.75 0.39
CA LEU A 61 11.67 4.97 -0.04
C LEU A 61 10.88 5.65 -1.16
N PHE A 62 10.48 6.90 -0.92
CA PHE A 62 9.77 7.72 -1.89
C PHE A 62 10.61 8.91 -2.35
N ARG A 63 10.48 9.23 -3.63
CA ARG A 63 10.86 10.54 -4.18
C ARG A 63 9.60 11.36 -4.40
N PRO A 64 9.55 12.62 -3.96
CA PRO A 64 8.38 13.45 -4.21
C PRO A 64 8.28 13.84 -5.69
N ALA A 65 7.05 13.85 -6.22
CA ALA A 65 6.77 14.45 -7.51
C ALA A 65 7.10 15.96 -7.48
N PRO A 66 7.49 16.56 -8.61
CA PRO A 66 7.73 18.00 -8.69
C PRO A 66 6.50 18.79 -8.24
N GLY A 67 6.68 19.73 -7.31
CA GLY A 67 5.60 20.58 -6.80
C GLY A 67 4.66 19.90 -5.81
N LEU A 68 4.98 18.68 -5.36
CA LEU A 68 4.21 18.00 -4.32
C LEU A 68 4.10 18.87 -3.06
N LEU A 69 2.87 19.00 -2.57
CA LEU A 69 2.55 19.69 -1.32
C LEU A 69 2.19 18.67 -0.26
N PHE A 70 2.46 19.02 0.99
CA PHE A 70 2.00 18.27 2.15
C PHE A 70 0.88 19.07 2.83
N TYR A 71 -0.34 18.55 2.76
CA TYR A 71 -1.55 19.22 3.27
C TYR A 71 -1.73 20.66 2.74
N GLY A 72 -1.47 20.87 1.44
CA GLY A 72 -1.52 22.20 0.81
C GLY A 72 -0.39 23.16 1.23
N GLY A 73 0.52 22.71 2.11
CA GLY A 73 1.71 23.43 2.53
C GLY A 73 3.00 22.88 1.91
N PRO A 74 4.15 23.55 2.14
CA PRO A 74 5.44 23.09 1.65
C PRO A 74 5.81 21.70 2.19
N LEU A 75 6.34 20.84 1.32
CA LEU A 75 6.74 19.48 1.67
C LEU A 75 7.81 19.39 2.77
N ILE A 76 8.55 20.48 3.04
CA ILE A 76 9.54 20.55 4.12
C ILE A 76 8.94 20.23 5.50
N HIS A 77 7.63 20.46 5.69
CA HIS A 77 6.92 20.12 6.93
C HIS A 77 6.91 18.62 7.23
N LEU A 78 7.19 17.77 6.24
CA LEU A 78 7.36 16.33 6.46
C LEU A 78 8.49 16.02 7.47
N ARG A 79 9.47 16.91 7.63
CA ARG A 79 10.52 16.78 8.66
C ARG A 79 9.97 16.86 10.07
N ASP A 80 8.95 17.69 10.28
CA ASP A 80 8.31 17.81 11.59
C ASP A 80 7.63 16.46 11.94
N HIS A 81 7.10 15.76 10.92
CA HIS A 81 6.46 14.46 11.08
C HIS A 81 7.42 13.31 11.45
N VAL A 82 8.71 13.42 11.12
CA VAL A 82 9.72 12.47 11.60
C VAL A 82 9.77 12.46 13.13
N THR A 83 9.62 13.63 13.75
CA THR A 83 9.70 13.77 15.21
C THR A 83 8.37 13.44 15.87
N THR A 84 7.23 13.79 15.26
CA THR A 84 5.91 13.50 15.84
C THR A 84 5.54 12.03 15.74
N GLY A 85 6.10 11.28 14.78
CA GLY A 85 5.74 9.89 14.52
C GLY A 85 4.28 9.73 14.07
N GLN A 86 3.64 10.82 13.62
CA GLN A 86 2.28 10.76 13.10
C GLN A 86 2.23 9.92 11.83
N ARG A 87 1.15 9.14 11.70
CA ARG A 87 0.92 8.34 10.51
C ARG A 87 0.53 9.21 9.33
N VAL A 88 1.02 8.81 8.16
CA VAL A 88 0.69 9.40 6.87
C VAL A 88 0.28 8.31 5.90
N THR A 89 -0.56 8.68 4.94
CA THR A 89 -0.86 7.87 3.76
C THR A 89 -0.20 8.50 2.56
N VAL A 90 0.59 7.73 1.83
CA VAL A 90 1.31 8.14 0.63
C VAL A 90 0.69 7.45 -0.57
N THR A 91 0.16 8.24 -1.51
CA THR A 91 -0.18 7.74 -2.83
C THR A 91 1.02 7.89 -3.75
N PHE A 92 1.35 6.85 -4.51
CA PHE A 92 2.54 6.82 -5.35
C PHE A 92 2.34 6.18 -6.72
N GLU A 93 3.20 6.56 -7.64
CA GLU A 93 3.41 5.92 -8.93
C GLU A 93 4.68 5.07 -8.88
N SER A 94 4.56 3.82 -9.32
CA SER A 94 5.71 2.91 -9.46
C SER A 94 6.45 3.19 -10.76
N ALA A 95 7.74 3.47 -10.67
CA ALA A 95 8.63 3.60 -11.83
C ALA A 95 9.05 2.22 -12.35
N ALA A 96 9.42 2.15 -13.64
CA ALA A 96 9.81 0.90 -14.33
C ALA A 96 10.99 0.13 -13.69
N TYR A 97 11.75 0.77 -12.80
CA TYR A 97 12.90 0.18 -12.10
C TYR A 97 12.68 0.04 -10.59
N GLY A 98 11.43 0.03 -10.13
CA GLY A 98 11.08 -0.17 -8.71
C GLY A 98 11.24 1.07 -7.82
N GLY A 99 11.52 2.24 -8.40
CA GLY A 99 11.44 3.50 -7.68
C GLY A 99 9.98 3.90 -7.42
N MET A 100 9.68 4.48 -6.26
CA MET A 100 8.34 4.97 -5.94
C MET A 100 8.33 6.50 -5.92
N THR A 101 7.45 7.08 -6.74
CA THR A 101 7.27 8.54 -6.80
C THR A 101 6.01 8.91 -6.04
N ALA A 102 6.14 9.62 -4.93
CA ALA A 102 4.99 10.10 -4.17
C ALA A 102 4.30 11.23 -4.94
N VAL A 103 3.00 11.08 -5.16
CA VAL A 103 2.15 12.07 -5.86
C VAL A 103 1.15 12.74 -4.93
N LEU A 104 0.89 12.15 -3.75
CA LEU A 104 0.09 12.74 -2.69
C LEU A 104 0.56 12.19 -1.34
N VAL A 105 0.59 13.04 -0.32
CA VAL A 105 0.88 12.66 1.07
C VAL A 105 -0.12 13.36 1.98
N GLU A 106 -0.84 12.56 2.78
CA GLU A 106 -1.91 13.00 3.67
C GLU A 106 -1.66 12.51 5.10
N HIS A 107 -2.20 13.22 6.09
CA HIS A 107 -2.26 12.69 7.46
C HIS A 107 -3.30 11.60 7.54
N GLU A 108 -2.97 10.56 8.32
CA GLU A 108 -3.98 9.64 8.82
C GLU A 108 -4.59 10.31 10.06
N ASP A 109 -5.71 11.02 9.90
CA ASP A 109 -6.37 11.73 11.00
C ASP A 109 -6.79 10.71 12.07
N PRO A 110 -6.25 10.80 13.31
CA PRO A 110 -6.55 9.82 14.36
C PRO A 110 -8.01 9.88 14.85
N ASP A 111 -8.75 10.94 14.50
CA ASP A 111 -10.15 11.15 14.90
C ASP A 111 -11.18 10.65 13.88
N SER A 112 -10.75 10.01 12.79
CA SER A 112 -11.67 9.50 11.75
C SER A 112 -12.56 8.32 12.21
N GLU A 113 -12.36 7.78 13.42
CA GLU A 113 -13.16 6.67 13.98
C GLU A 113 -14.28 7.09 14.96
N HIS A 114 -14.60 8.38 15.13
CA HIS A 114 -15.68 8.78 16.07
C HIS A 114 -16.66 9.83 15.54
N GLN A 115 -17.07 9.72 14.28
CA GLN A 115 -18.32 10.36 13.86
C GLN A 115 -19.50 9.49 14.32
N VAL A 116 -19.78 9.51 15.63
CA VAL A 116 -21.06 9.02 16.15
C VAL A 116 -22.14 9.83 15.44
N PRO A 117 -23.06 9.22 14.67
CA PRO A 117 -24.16 9.98 14.11
C PRO A 117 -24.92 10.58 15.28
N SER A 118 -24.92 11.91 15.37
CA SER A 118 -25.78 12.64 16.27
C SER A 118 -27.22 12.31 15.87
N SER A 119 -27.82 11.33 16.54
CA SER A 119 -29.25 11.12 16.51
C SER A 119 -29.88 12.28 17.28
N ASP A 120 -30.36 13.26 16.54
CA ASP A 120 -31.22 14.33 17.05
C ASP A 120 -32.37 13.71 17.87
N PHE A 121 -32.53 14.20 19.10
CA PHE A 121 -33.69 13.97 19.98
C PHE A 121 -34.56 15.22 20.01
#